data_AF-A0A2V8ZT38-F1
#
_entry.id   AF-A0A2V8ZT38-F1
#
_cell.length_a   1.000
_cell.length_b   1.000
_cell.length_c   1.000
_cell.angle_alpha   90.00
_cell.angle_beta   90.00
_cell.angle_gamma   90.00
#
_symmetry.space_group_name_H-M   'P 1'
#
loop_
_entity.id
_entity.type
_entity.pdbx_description
1 polymer ?
#
loop_
_entity_poly.entity_id
_entity_poly.type
_entity_poly.pdbx_seq_one_letter_code
_entity_poly.pdbx_strand_id
1 'polypeptide(L)'
;MRLRLLFCFLLLLPTAALKAQPLEDTATPAFVRVPELASGFRQLYIQRFPEGRAQFEAWESQHPDEPFGQVAIAASYLFEEFYRQGVLTSDFFLNEKKFLHGIDGEPDPVRMESFETAIQKARELASERLAKDPRDPEALYALTLSAGMESDADMILRKHNLDALHRLKEANAHAKALLAERPDAKDVYLALGSANYIIGSLSMGFRAMLWFGGIHGDKKLGMRQLEEAADGGRYLEPLAKIMLALSARREKQKPLAQKLLRELTAEFPESPLYPAEYAKAMGRPIPASMHP
;
A
#
# COMPACT_ATOMS: atom_id res chain seq x y z
N MET A 1 -25.25 -69.98 -1.99
CA MET A 1 -24.34 -68.82 -1.75
C MET A 1 -24.69 -67.74 -2.77
N ARG A 2 -25.65 -66.85 -2.51
CA ARG A 2 -25.48 -65.49 -1.94
C ARG A 2 -24.30 -64.72 -2.52
N LEU A 3 -24.56 -63.91 -3.55
CA LEU A 3 -23.80 -62.68 -3.83
C LEU A 3 -24.83 -61.57 -4.06
N ARG A 4 -24.97 -60.68 -3.08
CA ARG A 4 -25.93 -59.57 -3.09
C ARG A 4 -25.40 -58.48 -4.02
N LEU A 5 -26.21 -58.13 -5.03
CA LEU A 5 -26.12 -56.85 -5.74
C LEU A 5 -26.32 -55.71 -4.73
N LEU A 6 -25.39 -54.76 -4.70
CA LEU A 6 -25.64 -53.40 -4.21
C LEU A 6 -25.26 -52.45 -5.36
N PHE A 7 -26.26 -52.01 -6.11
CA PHE A 7 -26.12 -51.00 -7.14
C PHE A 7 -26.21 -49.64 -6.44
N CYS A 8 -25.08 -48.96 -6.23
CA CYS A 8 -25.07 -47.57 -5.77
C CYS A 8 -25.59 -46.69 -6.91
N PHE A 9 -26.82 -46.18 -6.76
CA PHE A 9 -27.34 -45.07 -7.55
C PHE A 9 -26.53 -43.80 -7.21
N LEU A 10 -25.55 -43.46 -8.05
CA LEU A 10 -24.94 -42.13 -8.05
C LEU A 10 -25.93 -41.17 -8.71
N LEU A 11 -26.65 -40.40 -7.88
CA LEU A 11 -27.41 -39.24 -8.32
C LEU A 11 -26.42 -38.17 -8.81
N LEU A 12 -26.28 -38.07 -10.13
CA LEU A 12 -25.65 -36.92 -10.80
C LEU A 12 -26.59 -35.72 -10.62
N LEU A 13 -26.39 -34.96 -9.55
CA LEU A 13 -26.93 -33.60 -9.47
C LEU A 13 -26.23 -32.76 -10.54
N PRO A 14 -26.97 -32.04 -11.41
CA PRO A 14 -26.35 -31.11 -12.34
C PRO A 14 -25.71 -30.00 -11.50
N THR A 15 -24.39 -29.91 -11.55
CA THR A 15 -23.67 -28.73 -11.10
C THR A 15 -24.10 -27.59 -12.01
N ALA A 16 -25.05 -26.79 -11.53
CA ALA A 16 -25.33 -25.50 -12.12
C ALA A 16 -24.02 -24.69 -12.05
N ALA A 17 -23.31 -24.63 -13.17
CA ALA A 17 -22.20 -23.71 -13.33
C ALA A 17 -22.78 -22.31 -13.14
N LEU A 18 -22.48 -21.70 -11.99
CA LEU A 18 -22.75 -20.30 -11.74
C LEU A 18 -21.94 -19.54 -12.81
N LYS A 19 -22.61 -19.11 -13.88
CA LYS A 19 -22.03 -18.16 -14.83
C LYS A 19 -21.70 -16.92 -14.01
N ALA A 20 -20.41 -16.66 -13.79
CA ALA A 20 -19.96 -15.36 -13.30
C ALA A 20 -20.56 -14.31 -14.23
N GLN A 21 -21.46 -13.48 -13.69
CA GLN A 21 -21.89 -12.29 -14.41
C GLN A 21 -20.63 -11.45 -14.67
N PRO A 22 -20.46 -10.89 -15.87
CA PRO A 22 -19.43 -9.88 -16.09
C PRO A 22 -19.65 -8.81 -15.02
N LEU A 23 -18.61 -8.47 -14.25
CA LEU A 23 -18.63 -7.28 -13.42
C LEU A 23 -19.09 -6.13 -14.32
N GLU A 24 -20.25 -5.54 -14.04
CA GLU A 24 -20.54 -4.22 -14.57
C GLU A 24 -19.40 -3.35 -14.07
N ASP A 25 -18.54 -2.92 -14.98
CA ASP A 25 -17.34 -2.15 -14.69
C ASP A 25 -17.81 -0.73 -14.33
N THR A 26 -18.39 -0.57 -13.14
CA THR A 26 -18.62 0.75 -12.57
C THR A 26 -17.25 1.39 -12.41
N ALA A 27 -16.97 2.32 -13.32
CA ALA A 27 -15.76 3.11 -13.35
C ALA A 27 -15.70 4.01 -12.10
N THR A 28 -15.24 3.46 -10.99
CA THR A 28 -15.03 4.20 -9.74
C THR A 28 -13.59 4.74 -9.70
N PRO A 29 -13.35 5.86 -8.99
CA PRO A 29 -12.12 6.62 -9.12
C PRO A 29 -10.86 5.86 -8.67
N ALA A 30 -10.97 4.83 -7.82
CA ALA A 30 -9.85 3.95 -7.51
C ALA A 30 -9.44 2.99 -8.65
N PHE A 31 -10.39 2.58 -9.50
CA PHE A 31 -10.16 1.55 -10.53
C PHE A 31 -10.07 2.09 -11.95
N VAL A 32 -10.29 3.39 -12.15
CA VAL A 32 -9.95 4.11 -13.38
C VAL A 32 -8.91 5.18 -13.12
N ARG A 33 -8.12 5.53 -14.14
CA ARG A 33 -7.13 6.61 -14.03
C ARG A 33 -7.80 7.95 -14.28
N VAL A 34 -8.24 8.59 -13.20
CA VAL A 34 -8.76 9.96 -13.20
C VAL A 34 -7.59 10.94 -13.39
N PRO A 35 -7.58 11.80 -14.42
CA PRO A 35 -6.46 12.68 -14.72
C PRO A 35 -6.03 13.58 -13.56
N GLU A 36 -6.99 14.16 -12.83
CA GLU A 36 -6.76 15.06 -11.71
C GLU A 36 -6.10 14.33 -10.53
N LEU A 37 -6.60 13.15 -10.17
CA LEU A 37 -5.99 12.31 -9.13
C LEU A 37 -4.61 11.83 -9.56
N ALA A 38 -4.46 11.38 -10.82
CA ALA A 38 -3.17 10.92 -11.33
C ALA A 38 -2.12 12.04 -11.31
N SER A 39 -2.53 13.27 -11.65
CA SER A 39 -1.69 14.47 -11.50
C SER A 39 -1.32 14.71 -10.03
N GLY A 40 -2.28 14.60 -9.10
CA GLY A 40 -2.00 14.81 -7.68
C GLY A 40 -1.03 13.78 -7.12
N PHE A 41 -1.18 12.50 -7.48
CA PHE A 41 -0.22 11.45 -7.11
C PHE A 41 1.16 11.71 -7.71
N ARG A 42 1.24 12.18 -8.97
CA ARG A 42 2.51 12.61 -9.56
C ARG A 42 3.19 13.69 -8.72
N GLN A 43 2.45 14.68 -8.21
CA GLN A 43 3.01 15.72 -7.33
C GLN A 43 3.63 15.11 -6.07
N LEU A 44 2.98 14.12 -5.45
CA LEU A 44 3.56 13.42 -4.29
C LEU A 44 4.87 12.71 -4.65
N TYR A 45 4.94 12.07 -5.82
CA TYR A 45 6.15 11.41 -6.31
C TYR A 45 7.29 12.37 -6.69
N ILE A 46 7.01 13.64 -6.91
CA ILE A 46 8.04 14.69 -7.00
C ILE A 46 8.16 15.53 -5.72
N GLN A 47 7.60 15.05 -4.61
CA GLN A 47 7.68 15.63 -3.27
C GLN A 47 7.07 17.05 -3.16
N ARG A 48 6.11 17.35 -4.02
CA ARG A 48 5.27 18.57 -4.00
C ARG A 48 3.94 18.28 -3.31
N PHE A 49 4.02 17.93 -2.02
CA PHE A 49 2.88 17.43 -1.26
C PHE A 49 1.73 18.44 -1.16
N PRO A 50 1.95 19.74 -0.85
CA PRO A 50 0.86 20.73 -0.82
C PRO A 50 0.16 20.89 -2.18
N GLU A 51 0.90 20.85 -3.29
CA GLU A 51 0.34 20.98 -4.63
C GLU A 51 -0.49 19.75 -5.01
N GLY A 52 -0.03 18.55 -4.67
CA GLY A 52 -0.81 17.32 -4.85
C GLY A 52 -2.08 17.32 -4.01
N ARG A 53 -1.97 17.73 -2.74
CA ARG A 53 -3.10 17.85 -1.82
C ARG A 53 -4.18 18.80 -2.35
N ALA A 54 -3.79 19.98 -2.81
CA ALA A 54 -4.73 20.95 -3.38
C ALA A 54 -5.49 20.39 -4.59
N GLN A 55 -4.85 19.52 -5.40
CA GLN A 55 -5.52 18.83 -6.51
C GLN A 55 -6.52 17.79 -6.02
N PHE A 56 -6.18 17.03 -4.97
CA PHE A 56 -7.11 16.07 -4.37
C PHE A 56 -8.32 16.76 -3.72
N GLU A 57 -8.10 17.84 -2.97
CA GLU A 57 -9.16 18.65 -2.34
C GLU A 57 -10.09 19.28 -3.39
N ALA A 58 -9.52 19.81 -4.48
CA ALA A 58 -10.31 20.36 -5.59
C ALA A 58 -11.18 19.28 -6.26
N TRP A 59 -10.64 18.08 -6.46
CA TRP A 59 -11.38 16.96 -7.03
C TRP A 59 -12.47 16.45 -6.07
N GLU A 60 -12.15 16.31 -4.79
CA GLU A 60 -13.07 15.83 -3.75
C GLU A 60 -14.27 16.78 -3.57
N SER A 61 -14.05 18.10 -3.66
CA SER A 61 -15.14 19.08 -3.58
C SER A 61 -16.22 18.91 -4.66
N GLN A 62 -15.88 18.27 -5.78
CA GLN A 62 -16.78 17.95 -6.88
C GLN A 62 -17.34 16.51 -6.80
N HIS A 63 -16.74 15.67 -5.96
CA HIS A 63 -17.07 14.25 -5.79
C HIS A 63 -17.14 13.88 -4.30
N PRO A 64 -18.01 14.54 -3.50
CA PRO A 64 -18.00 14.42 -2.03
C PRO A 64 -18.40 13.05 -1.50
N ASP A 65 -19.00 12.20 -2.34
CA ASP A 65 -19.46 10.86 -1.99
C ASP A 65 -18.40 9.77 -2.27
N GLU A 66 -17.24 10.13 -2.83
CA GLU A 66 -16.19 9.19 -3.23
C GLU A 66 -15.07 9.09 -2.17
N PRO A 67 -14.88 7.92 -1.53
CA PRO A 67 -13.94 7.78 -0.42
C PRO A 67 -12.48 7.90 -0.87
N PHE A 68 -12.15 7.57 -2.13
CA PHE A 68 -10.77 7.55 -2.60
C PHE A 68 -10.11 8.94 -2.67
N GLY A 69 -10.88 10.00 -2.87
CA GLY A 69 -10.36 11.38 -2.79
C GLY A 69 -9.80 11.70 -1.40
N GLN A 70 -10.53 11.32 -0.36
CA GLN A 70 -10.10 11.48 1.04
C GLN A 70 -8.90 10.60 1.39
N VAL A 71 -8.81 9.40 0.82
CA VAL A 71 -7.61 8.55 0.93
C VAL A 71 -6.39 9.24 0.31
N ALA A 72 -6.53 9.87 -0.86
CA ALA A 72 -5.44 10.59 -1.51
C ALA A 72 -5.00 11.83 -0.70
N ILE A 73 -5.95 12.56 -0.10
CA ILE A 73 -5.66 13.66 0.85
C ILE A 73 -4.89 13.13 2.06
N ALA A 74 -5.34 12.04 2.69
CA ALA A 74 -4.63 11.42 3.80
C ALA A 74 -3.20 11.01 3.42
N ALA A 75 -3.03 10.36 2.26
CA ALA A 75 -1.71 10.00 1.74
C ALA A 75 -0.79 11.23 1.58
N SER A 76 -1.32 12.36 1.09
CA SER A 76 -0.52 13.59 0.95
C SER A 76 0.05 14.09 2.28
N TYR A 77 -0.65 13.92 3.40
CA TYR A 77 -0.17 14.30 4.73
C TYR A 77 0.84 13.27 5.27
N LEU A 78 0.49 11.99 5.23
CA LEU A 78 1.35 10.94 5.78
C LEU A 78 2.70 10.87 5.06
N PHE A 79 2.68 10.89 3.72
CA PHE A 79 3.90 10.77 2.94
C PHE A 79 4.76 12.03 2.94
N GLU A 80 4.18 13.21 3.20
CA GLU A 80 4.94 14.43 3.51
C GLU A 80 5.73 14.25 4.83
N GLU A 81 5.08 13.69 5.86
CA GLU A 81 5.77 13.40 7.12
C GLU A 81 6.87 12.35 6.93
N PHE A 82 6.60 11.29 6.17
CA PHE A 82 7.59 10.27 5.85
C PHE A 82 8.79 10.84 5.10
N TYR A 83 8.55 11.77 4.18
CA TYR A 83 9.62 12.46 3.47
C TYR A 83 10.45 13.32 4.42
N ARG A 84 9.82 14.14 5.26
CA ARG A 84 10.48 14.97 6.27
C ARG A 84 11.36 14.16 7.24
N GLN A 85 10.90 12.96 7.58
CA GLN A 85 11.59 12.03 8.49
C GLN A 85 12.58 11.09 7.78
N GLY A 86 12.67 11.16 6.46
CA GLY A 86 13.54 10.30 5.64
C GLY A 86 13.15 8.82 5.65
N VAL A 87 11.89 8.48 5.94
CA VAL A 87 11.40 7.09 6.05
C VAL A 87 11.61 6.32 4.75
N LEU A 88 11.31 6.92 3.60
CA LEU A 88 11.46 6.30 2.27
C LEU A 88 12.85 6.50 1.66
N THR A 89 13.89 6.31 2.46
CA THR A 89 15.30 6.41 2.03
C THR A 89 16.05 5.14 2.36
N SER A 90 17.18 4.89 1.68
CA SER A 90 18.04 3.79 2.07
C SER A 90 18.64 3.95 3.46
N ASP A 91 18.84 5.18 3.92
CA ASP A 91 19.46 5.43 5.22
C ASP A 91 18.53 4.97 6.34
N PHE A 92 17.22 5.06 6.13
CA PHE A 92 16.22 4.47 7.01
C PHE A 92 16.14 2.95 6.85
N PHE A 93 15.97 2.45 5.61
CA PHE A 93 15.75 1.01 5.36
C PHE A 93 16.95 0.12 5.69
N LEU A 94 18.17 0.63 5.55
CA LEU A 94 19.40 -0.10 5.87
C LEU A 94 19.78 0.02 7.35
N ASN A 95 19.21 0.98 8.08
CA ASN A 95 19.40 1.10 9.52
C ASN A 95 18.42 0.17 10.26
N GLU A 96 18.96 -0.88 10.88
CA GLU A 96 18.14 -1.89 11.56
C GLU A 96 17.31 -1.33 12.71
N LYS A 97 17.84 -0.39 13.49
CA LYS A 97 17.08 0.24 14.58
C LYS A 97 15.88 1.00 14.03
N LYS A 98 16.07 1.85 13.03
CA LYS A 98 15.00 2.67 12.43
C LYS A 98 13.96 1.80 11.72
N PHE A 99 14.42 0.83 10.93
CA PHE A 99 13.54 -0.10 10.22
C PHE A 99 12.63 -0.90 11.17
N LEU A 100 13.11 -1.26 12.37
CA LEU A 100 12.34 -2.04 13.34
C LEU A 100 11.52 -1.21 14.34
N HIS A 101 11.96 0.01 14.64
CA HIS A 101 11.40 0.80 15.74
C HIS A 101 10.88 2.18 15.33
N GLY A 102 10.84 2.49 14.03
CA GLY A 102 10.35 3.76 13.52
C GLY A 102 11.36 4.92 13.64
N ILE A 103 10.84 6.14 13.55
CA ILE A 103 11.62 7.38 13.60
C ILE A 103 12.20 7.64 15.00
N ASP A 104 13.24 8.46 15.12
CA ASP A 104 13.79 8.84 16.44
C ASP A 104 13.04 10.04 17.06
N GLY A 105 12.42 10.89 16.25
CA GLY A 105 11.67 12.09 16.68
C GLY A 105 10.17 11.88 16.74
N GLU A 106 9.43 12.98 16.83
CA GLU A 106 7.96 12.99 16.81
C GLU A 106 7.44 13.51 15.45
N PRO A 107 6.29 13.02 14.98
CA PRO A 107 5.63 13.57 13.83
C PRO A 107 5.08 14.98 14.12
N ASP A 108 4.86 15.77 13.06
CA ASP A 108 4.20 17.06 13.20
C ASP A 108 2.73 16.88 13.61
N PRO A 109 2.30 17.40 14.76
CA PRO A 109 0.96 17.13 15.29
C PRO A 109 -0.16 17.69 14.40
N VAL A 110 0.06 18.85 13.75
CA VAL A 110 -0.96 19.47 12.87
C VAL A 110 -1.11 18.64 11.59
N ARG A 111 0.00 18.16 11.05
CA ARG A 111 0.00 17.25 9.90
C ARG A 111 -0.71 15.94 10.23
N MET A 112 -0.47 15.40 11.43
CA MET A 112 -1.12 14.17 11.88
C MET A 112 -2.61 14.33 12.14
N GLU A 113 -3.05 15.45 12.72
CA GLU A 113 -4.49 15.75 12.88
C GLU A 113 -5.20 15.85 11.52
N SER A 114 -4.54 16.48 10.54
CA SER A 114 -5.08 16.59 9.18
C SER A 114 -5.16 15.23 8.46
N PHE A 115 -4.14 14.39 8.65
CA PHE A 115 -4.14 13.00 8.20
C PHE A 115 -5.31 12.21 8.81
N GLU A 116 -5.47 12.27 10.13
CA GLU A 116 -6.55 11.57 10.84
C GLU A 116 -7.94 12.03 10.41
N THR A 117 -8.11 13.33 10.21
CA THR A 117 -9.37 13.91 9.71
C THR A 117 -9.74 13.33 8.35
N ALA A 118 -8.79 13.29 7.41
CA ALA A 118 -9.02 12.73 6.08
C ALA A 118 -9.29 11.21 6.13
N ILE A 119 -8.56 10.46 6.97
CA ILE A 119 -8.82 9.03 7.21
C ILE A 119 -10.22 8.80 7.74
N GLN A 120 -10.64 9.55 8.75
CA GLN A 120 -11.95 9.42 9.35
C GLN A 120 -13.04 9.64 8.30
N LYS A 121 -12.90 10.68 7.47
CA LYS A 121 -13.85 10.96 6.39
C LYS A 121 -13.87 9.86 5.32
N ALA A 122 -12.71 9.34 4.93
CA ALA A 122 -12.63 8.21 4.00
C ALA A 122 -13.34 6.96 4.53
N ARG A 123 -13.16 6.64 5.82
CA ARG A 123 -13.80 5.49 6.48
C ARG A 123 -15.31 5.66 6.61
N GLU A 124 -15.79 6.86 6.90
CA GLU A 124 -17.23 7.20 6.91
C GLU A 124 -17.86 6.94 5.53
N LEU A 125 -17.30 7.55 4.48
CA LEU A 125 -17.79 7.38 3.10
C LEU A 125 -17.75 5.92 2.66
N ALA A 126 -16.67 5.20 2.96
CA ALA A 126 -16.57 3.78 2.66
C ALA A 126 -17.62 2.95 3.43
N SER A 127 -17.91 3.29 4.69
CA SER A 127 -18.92 2.60 5.49
C SER A 127 -20.33 2.83 4.93
N GLU A 128 -20.63 4.04 4.47
CA GLU A 128 -21.90 4.36 3.80
C GLU A 128 -22.09 3.58 2.50
N ARG A 129 -21.02 3.38 1.72
CA ARG A 129 -21.04 2.51 0.53
C ARG A 129 -21.26 1.05 0.89
N LEU A 130 -20.53 0.53 1.89
CA LEU A 130 -20.69 -0.87 2.35
C LEU A 130 -22.07 -1.18 2.93
N ALA A 131 -22.74 -0.18 3.51
CA ALA A 131 -24.13 -0.33 3.97
C ALA A 131 -25.11 -0.57 2.81
N LYS A 132 -24.78 -0.11 1.59
CA LYS A 132 -25.57 -0.31 0.36
C LYS A 132 -25.15 -1.57 -0.38
N ASP A 133 -23.84 -1.79 -0.50
CA ASP A 133 -23.25 -3.00 -1.08
C ASP A 133 -22.08 -3.48 -0.22
N PRO A 134 -22.24 -4.56 0.57
CA PRO A 134 -21.19 -5.10 1.44
C PRO A 134 -19.92 -5.54 0.73
N ARG A 135 -19.92 -5.60 -0.61
CA ARG A 135 -18.78 -6.00 -1.45
C ARG A 135 -18.33 -4.88 -2.39
N ASP A 136 -18.75 -3.64 -2.14
CA ASP A 136 -18.37 -2.46 -2.92
C ASP A 136 -16.83 -2.34 -3.02
N PRO A 137 -16.24 -2.50 -4.23
CA PRO A 137 -14.80 -2.53 -4.38
C PRO A 137 -14.12 -1.20 -3.99
N GLU A 138 -14.76 -0.07 -4.25
CA GLU A 138 -14.22 1.27 -3.96
C GLU A 138 -14.06 1.44 -2.44
N ALA A 139 -15.09 1.06 -1.68
CA ALA A 139 -15.09 1.11 -0.23
C ALA A 139 -14.06 0.14 0.38
N LEU A 140 -13.99 -1.10 -0.11
CA LEU A 140 -13.00 -2.07 0.35
C LEU A 140 -11.57 -1.58 0.06
N TYR A 141 -11.35 -0.93 -1.08
CA TYR A 141 -10.04 -0.35 -1.39
C TYR A 141 -9.70 0.82 -0.49
N ALA A 142 -10.64 1.74 -0.28
CA ALA A 142 -10.45 2.87 0.61
C ALA A 142 -10.11 2.41 2.03
N LEU A 143 -10.86 1.44 2.59
CA LEU A 143 -10.58 0.88 3.91
C LEU A 143 -9.23 0.14 3.97
N THR A 144 -8.84 -0.56 2.89
CA THR A 144 -7.52 -1.19 2.80
C THR A 144 -6.40 -0.16 2.94
N LEU A 145 -6.48 0.92 2.17
CA LEU A 145 -5.46 1.97 2.18
C LEU A 145 -5.48 2.78 3.48
N SER A 146 -6.66 3.15 3.99
CA SER A 146 -6.80 3.86 5.26
C SER A 146 -6.20 3.08 6.41
N ALA A 147 -6.59 1.81 6.58
CA ALA A 147 -6.05 0.97 7.65
C ALA A 147 -4.54 0.70 7.48
N GLY A 148 -4.06 0.56 6.24
CA GLY A 148 -2.62 0.45 5.96
C GLY A 148 -1.85 1.70 6.38
N MET A 149 -2.33 2.88 6.01
CA MET A 149 -1.73 4.16 6.39
C MET A 149 -1.79 4.43 7.90
N GLU A 150 -2.89 4.09 8.57
CA GLU A 150 -2.99 4.15 10.03
C GLU A 150 -1.96 3.22 10.69
N SER A 151 -1.84 1.98 10.19
CA SER A 151 -0.83 1.03 10.67
C SER A 151 0.59 1.58 10.50
N ASP A 152 0.89 2.18 9.34
CA ASP A 152 2.22 2.74 9.07
C ASP A 152 2.49 3.97 9.96
N ALA A 153 1.50 4.85 10.17
CA ALA A 153 1.62 5.99 11.09
C ALA A 153 1.87 5.52 12.53
N ASP A 154 1.10 4.55 13.01
CA ASP A 154 1.23 4.03 14.36
C ASP A 154 2.55 3.28 14.57
N MET A 155 3.00 2.48 13.61
CA MET A 155 4.25 1.73 13.71
C MET A 155 5.49 2.62 13.54
N ILE A 156 5.51 3.47 12.51
CA ILE A 156 6.71 4.19 12.08
C ILE A 156 6.84 5.52 12.81
N LEU A 157 5.74 6.26 13.03
CA LEU A 157 5.79 7.60 13.60
C LEU A 157 5.55 7.60 15.11
N ARG A 158 4.54 6.85 15.58
CA ARG A 158 4.08 6.92 16.99
C ARG A 158 4.57 5.77 17.87
N LYS A 159 5.05 4.68 17.25
CA LYS A 159 5.50 3.44 17.92
C LYS A 159 4.40 2.76 18.74
N HIS A 160 3.14 2.95 18.35
CA HIS A 160 1.96 2.30 18.92
C HIS A 160 1.77 0.90 18.30
N ASN A 161 2.69 -0.02 18.63
CA ASN A 161 2.81 -1.30 17.93
C ASN A 161 1.53 -2.17 17.97
N LEU A 162 0.75 -2.14 19.05
CA LEU A 162 -0.47 -2.96 19.13
C LEU A 162 -1.58 -2.45 18.20
N ASP A 163 -1.78 -1.13 18.16
CA ASP A 163 -2.77 -0.49 17.29
C ASP A 163 -2.38 -0.67 15.81
N ALA A 164 -1.09 -0.53 15.52
CA ALA A 164 -0.55 -0.82 14.20
C ALA A 164 -0.85 -2.26 13.74
N LEU A 165 -0.62 -3.25 14.60
CA LEU A 165 -0.91 -4.65 14.28
C LEU A 165 -2.41 -4.92 14.08
N HIS A 166 -3.28 -4.24 14.83
CA HIS A 166 -4.73 -4.33 14.64
C HIS A 166 -5.13 -3.76 13.26
N ARG A 167 -4.68 -2.55 12.94
CA ARG A 167 -4.93 -1.89 11.65
C ARG A 167 -4.35 -2.67 10.48
N LEU A 168 -3.18 -3.28 10.65
CA LEU A 168 -2.61 -4.14 9.62
C LEU A 168 -3.47 -5.38 9.31
N LYS A 169 -4.03 -6.03 10.35
CA LYS A 169 -4.95 -7.16 10.15
C LYS A 169 -6.21 -6.72 9.41
N GLU A 170 -6.74 -5.57 9.76
CA GLU A 170 -7.91 -4.96 9.11
C GLU A 170 -7.64 -4.67 7.64
N ALA A 171 -6.52 -4.00 7.31
CA ALA A 171 -6.09 -3.74 5.95
C ALA A 171 -5.98 -5.04 5.12
N ASN A 172 -5.36 -6.07 5.69
CA ASN A 172 -5.23 -7.38 5.05
C ASN A 172 -6.58 -8.07 4.82
N ALA A 173 -7.56 -7.88 5.71
CA ALA A 173 -8.89 -8.44 5.55
C ALA A 173 -9.64 -7.75 4.39
N HIS A 174 -9.63 -6.41 4.36
CA HIS A 174 -10.24 -5.65 3.27
C HIS A 174 -9.55 -5.90 1.93
N ALA A 175 -8.21 -5.99 1.90
CA ALA A 175 -7.45 -6.30 0.70
C ALA A 175 -7.84 -7.67 0.10
N LYS A 176 -8.02 -8.69 0.95
CA LYS A 176 -8.46 -10.02 0.51
C LYS A 176 -9.89 -10.01 -0.01
N ALA A 177 -10.80 -9.31 0.67
CA ALA A 177 -12.18 -9.15 0.21
C ALA A 177 -12.21 -8.43 -1.14
N LEU A 178 -11.43 -7.36 -1.30
CA LEU A 178 -11.32 -6.62 -2.54
C LEU A 178 -10.78 -7.50 -3.67
N LEU A 179 -9.69 -8.26 -3.46
CA LEU A 179 -9.13 -9.13 -4.49
C LEU A 179 -10.08 -10.27 -4.91
N ALA A 180 -11.06 -10.63 -4.07
CA ALA A 180 -12.10 -11.57 -4.45
C ALA A 180 -13.09 -10.97 -5.47
N GLU A 181 -13.33 -9.65 -5.40
CA GLU A 181 -14.23 -8.93 -6.30
C GLU A 181 -13.48 -8.31 -7.51
N ARG A 182 -12.25 -7.82 -7.30
CA ARG A 182 -11.38 -7.18 -8.28
C ARG A 182 -9.98 -7.81 -8.27
N PRO A 183 -9.78 -8.98 -8.90
CA PRO A 183 -8.47 -9.61 -9.02
C PRO A 183 -7.45 -8.76 -9.80
N ASP A 184 -7.93 -7.79 -10.58
CA ASP A 184 -7.13 -6.83 -11.36
C ASP A 184 -6.63 -5.63 -10.53
N ALA A 185 -7.00 -5.52 -9.25
CA ALA A 185 -6.61 -4.42 -8.37
C ALA A 185 -5.14 -4.50 -7.94
N LYS A 186 -4.21 -4.35 -8.89
CA LYS A 186 -2.76 -4.50 -8.67
C LYS A 186 -2.20 -3.60 -7.56
N ASP A 187 -2.72 -2.37 -7.42
CA ASP A 187 -2.29 -1.43 -6.37
C ASP A 187 -2.47 -1.99 -4.94
N VAL A 188 -3.42 -2.92 -4.73
CA VAL A 188 -3.64 -3.58 -3.43
C VAL A 188 -2.42 -4.37 -2.98
N TYR A 189 -1.63 -4.88 -3.91
CA TYR A 189 -0.42 -5.62 -3.57
C TYR A 189 0.68 -4.76 -2.96
N LEU A 190 0.60 -3.42 -3.04
CA LEU A 190 1.49 -2.55 -2.27
C LEU A 190 1.34 -2.80 -0.77
N ALA A 191 0.12 -2.77 -0.25
CA ALA A 191 -0.15 -2.92 1.18
C ALA A 191 0.21 -4.34 1.65
N LEU A 192 -0.26 -5.36 0.92
CA LEU A 192 0.05 -6.77 1.21
C LEU A 192 1.56 -7.04 1.14
N GLY A 193 2.23 -6.51 0.11
CA GLY A 193 3.64 -6.71 -0.15
C GLY A 193 4.52 -6.07 0.92
N SER A 194 4.21 -4.83 1.28
CA SER A 194 4.90 -4.08 2.35
C SER A 194 4.79 -4.82 3.68
N ALA A 195 3.58 -5.25 4.06
CA ALA A 195 3.34 -5.99 5.29
C ALA A 195 4.14 -7.31 5.34
N ASN A 196 4.04 -8.12 4.28
CA ASN A 196 4.75 -9.39 4.18
C ASN A 196 6.26 -9.21 4.23
N TYR A 197 6.77 -8.18 3.56
CA TYR A 197 8.20 -7.88 3.53
C TYR A 197 8.71 -7.43 4.90
N ILE A 198 8.04 -6.47 5.55
CA ILE A 198 8.46 -5.91 6.85
C ILE A 198 8.41 -7.00 7.91
N ILE A 199 7.27 -7.70 8.07
CA ILE A 199 7.12 -8.78 9.05
C ILE A 199 8.09 -9.92 8.74
N GLY A 200 8.24 -10.30 7.47
CA GLY A 200 9.17 -11.34 7.03
C GLY A 200 10.64 -10.97 7.26
N SER A 201 10.95 -9.69 7.47
CA SER A 201 12.30 -9.19 7.75
C SER A 201 12.61 -9.07 9.25
N LEU A 202 11.64 -9.30 10.12
CA LEU A 202 11.85 -9.31 11.58
C LEU A 202 12.68 -10.52 12.02
N SER A 203 13.33 -10.40 13.19
CA SER A 203 14.06 -11.50 13.81
C SER A 203 13.15 -12.69 14.08
N MET A 204 13.73 -13.90 14.15
CA MET A 204 12.95 -15.13 14.32
C MET A 204 12.07 -15.10 15.59
N GLY A 205 12.56 -14.51 16.68
CA GLY A 205 11.80 -14.37 17.92
C GLY A 205 10.58 -13.44 17.78
N PHE A 206 10.73 -12.29 17.14
CA PHE A 206 9.61 -11.39 16.87
C PHE A 206 8.58 -12.01 15.92
N ARG A 207 9.04 -12.72 14.87
CA ARG A 207 8.13 -13.45 13.97
C ARG A 207 7.33 -14.52 14.71
N ALA A 208 7.97 -15.28 15.62
CA ALA A 208 7.26 -16.28 16.42
C ALA A 208 6.20 -15.64 17.32
N MET A 209 6.50 -14.50 17.96
CA MET A 209 5.53 -13.75 18.78
C MET A 209 4.31 -13.29 17.96
N LEU A 210 4.55 -12.69 16.79
CA LEU A 210 3.47 -12.26 15.89
C LEU A 210 2.64 -13.44 15.37
N TRP A 211 3.29 -14.58 15.14
CA TRP A 211 2.63 -15.79 14.67
C TRP A 211 1.57 -16.31 15.66
N PHE A 212 1.87 -16.30 16.96
CA PHE A 212 0.86 -16.63 17.99
C PHE A 212 -0.36 -15.71 17.95
N GLY A 213 -0.17 -14.45 17.54
CA GLY A 213 -1.24 -13.48 17.31
C GLY A 213 -1.92 -13.61 15.93
N GLY A 214 -1.59 -14.62 15.12
CA GLY A 214 -2.15 -14.84 13.78
C GLY A 214 -1.56 -13.95 12.68
N ILE A 215 -0.51 -13.17 12.96
CA ILE A 215 0.15 -12.30 12.00
C ILE A 215 1.34 -13.03 11.40
N HIS A 216 1.37 -13.12 10.08
CA HIS A 216 2.39 -13.83 9.34
C HIS A 216 3.02 -12.87 8.33
N GLY A 217 4.31 -13.08 8.06
CA GLY A 217 5.01 -12.38 6.99
C GLY A 217 5.94 -13.34 6.27
N ASP A 218 5.92 -13.26 4.95
CA ASP A 218 6.87 -13.94 4.07
C ASP A 218 7.59 -12.89 3.24
N LYS A 219 8.89 -12.73 3.50
CA LYS A 219 9.71 -11.74 2.82
C LYS A 219 9.72 -11.90 1.29
N LYS A 220 9.79 -13.14 0.81
CA LYS A 220 9.83 -13.43 -0.64
C LYS A 220 8.47 -13.17 -1.27
N LEU A 221 7.39 -13.53 -0.58
CA LEU A 221 6.04 -13.17 -1.01
C LEU A 221 5.87 -11.65 -1.06
N GLY A 222 6.34 -10.93 -0.04
CA GLY A 222 6.26 -9.48 0.03
C GLY A 222 6.95 -8.80 -1.14
N MET A 223 8.18 -9.19 -1.45
CA MET A 223 8.91 -8.72 -2.64
C MET A 223 8.15 -8.98 -3.95
N ARG A 224 7.56 -10.18 -4.12
CA ARG A 224 6.77 -10.50 -5.32
C ARG A 224 5.50 -9.66 -5.42
N GLN A 225 4.80 -9.43 -4.31
CA GLN A 225 3.60 -8.58 -4.29
C GLN A 225 3.95 -7.11 -4.61
N LEU A 226 5.07 -6.61 -4.09
CA LEU A 226 5.57 -5.29 -4.47
C LEU A 226 5.91 -5.22 -5.97
N GLU A 227 6.46 -6.31 -6.54
CA GLU A 227 6.71 -6.41 -7.98
C GLU A 227 5.40 -6.39 -8.80
N GLU A 228 4.35 -7.10 -8.37
CA GLU A 228 3.03 -7.07 -9.03
C GLU A 228 2.42 -5.66 -9.06
N ALA A 229 2.52 -4.91 -7.96
CA ALA A 229 2.08 -3.52 -7.91
C ALA A 229 2.98 -2.60 -8.75
N ALA A 230 4.29 -2.85 -8.81
CA ALA A 230 5.23 -2.07 -9.59
C ALA A 230 5.15 -2.31 -11.12
N ASP A 231 4.59 -3.44 -11.56
CA ASP A 231 4.44 -3.82 -12.97
C ASP A 231 3.11 -3.35 -13.61
N GLY A 232 2.14 -2.91 -12.82
CA GLY A 232 0.88 -2.42 -13.39
C GLY A 232 -0.12 -1.84 -12.40
N GLY A 233 0.36 -1.31 -11.28
CA GLY A 233 -0.45 -0.46 -10.43
C GLY A 233 -0.95 0.78 -11.19
N ARG A 234 -2.02 1.42 -10.70
CA ARG A 234 -2.57 2.62 -11.35
C ARG A 234 -1.96 3.86 -10.76
N TYR A 235 -2.24 4.08 -9.47
CA TYR A 235 -1.78 5.26 -8.73
C TYR A 235 -0.56 4.94 -7.87
N LEU A 236 -0.44 3.68 -7.40
CA LEU A 236 0.55 3.27 -6.41
C LEU A 236 1.75 2.52 -7.02
N GLU A 237 1.79 2.38 -8.36
CA GLU A 237 2.92 1.76 -9.07
C GLU A 237 4.26 2.42 -8.71
N PRO A 238 4.42 3.77 -8.72
CA PRO A 238 5.68 4.38 -8.34
C PRO A 238 6.04 4.14 -6.86
N LEU A 239 5.06 4.16 -5.95
CA LEU A 239 5.29 3.82 -4.55
C LEU A 239 5.76 2.37 -4.38
N ALA A 240 5.18 1.44 -5.14
CA ALA A 240 5.61 0.04 -5.15
C ALA A 240 7.05 -0.11 -5.68
N LYS A 241 7.41 0.61 -6.75
CA LYS A 241 8.81 0.67 -7.24
C LYS A 241 9.77 1.20 -6.17
N ILE A 242 9.40 2.24 -5.42
CA ILE A 242 10.20 2.78 -4.31
C ILE A 242 10.41 1.72 -3.23
N MET A 243 9.31 1.14 -2.73
CA MET A 243 9.34 0.11 -1.68
C MET A 243 10.15 -1.11 -2.12
N LEU A 244 9.96 -1.58 -3.36
CA LEU A 244 10.69 -2.70 -3.92
C LEU A 244 12.18 -2.40 -4.07
N ALA A 245 12.55 -1.18 -4.51
CA ALA A 245 13.94 -0.78 -4.65
C ALA A 245 14.66 -0.72 -3.30
N LEU A 246 14.04 -0.11 -2.28
CA LEU A 246 14.60 -0.03 -0.93
C LEU A 246 14.72 -1.42 -0.28
N SER A 247 13.71 -2.26 -0.49
CA SER A 247 13.73 -3.66 -0.06
C SER A 247 14.85 -4.45 -0.76
N ALA A 248 15.00 -4.30 -2.08
CA ALA A 248 16.08 -4.89 -2.85
C ALA A 248 17.46 -4.44 -2.35
N ARG A 249 17.62 -3.19 -1.93
CA ARG A 249 18.88 -2.72 -1.31
C ARG A 249 19.19 -3.46 -0.01
N ARG A 250 18.20 -3.57 0.88
CA ARG A 250 18.35 -4.29 2.16
C ARG A 250 18.67 -5.77 1.94
N GLU A 251 18.06 -6.39 0.94
CA GLU A 251 18.31 -7.79 0.54
C GLU A 251 19.55 -7.96 -0.36
N LYS A 252 20.36 -6.92 -0.55
CA LYS A 252 21.59 -6.93 -1.36
C LYS A 252 21.37 -7.32 -2.84
N GLN A 253 20.15 -7.17 -3.36
CA GLN A 253 19.80 -7.38 -4.77
C GLN A 253 20.16 -6.14 -5.59
N LYS A 254 21.47 -5.87 -5.72
CA LYS A 254 22.00 -4.65 -6.35
C LYS A 254 21.45 -4.38 -7.76
N PRO A 255 21.36 -5.38 -8.69
CA PRO A 255 20.86 -5.12 -10.03
C PRO A 255 19.41 -4.62 -10.05
N LEU A 256 18.55 -5.23 -9.21
CA LEU A 256 17.14 -4.84 -9.11
C LEU A 256 16.99 -3.43 -8.53
N ALA A 257 17.67 -3.14 -7.42
CA ALA A 257 17.65 -1.81 -6.80
C ALA A 257 18.12 -0.72 -7.77
N GLN A 258 19.22 -0.96 -8.48
CA GLN A 258 19.77 0.00 -9.45
C GLN A 258 18.86 0.20 -10.66
N LYS A 259 18.22 -0.87 -11.16
CA LYS A 259 17.24 -0.78 -12.24
C LYS A 259 16.07 0.12 -11.83
N LEU A 260 15.42 -0.18 -10.71
CA LEU A 260 14.23 0.52 -10.25
C LEU A 260 14.50 1.99 -9.91
N LEU A 261 15.62 2.29 -9.21
CA LEU A 261 15.98 3.67 -8.88
C LEU A 261 16.34 4.51 -10.11
N ARG A 262 16.93 3.88 -11.14
CA ARG A 262 17.17 4.54 -12.42
C ARG A 262 15.86 4.83 -13.16
N GLU A 263 14.91 3.89 -13.14
CA GLU A 263 13.58 4.07 -13.73
C GLU A 263 12.84 5.21 -13.03
N LEU A 264 12.80 5.24 -11.70
CA LEU A 264 12.22 6.34 -10.92
C LEU A 264 12.89 7.70 -11.22
N THR A 265 14.22 7.72 -11.37
CA THR A 265 14.96 8.93 -11.75
C THR A 265 14.56 9.43 -13.14
N ALA A 266 14.31 8.53 -14.09
CA ALA A 266 13.89 8.88 -15.45
C ALA A 266 12.41 9.31 -15.51
N GLU A 267 11.55 8.70 -14.70
CA GLU A 267 10.12 8.97 -14.64
C GLU A 267 9.81 10.30 -13.92
N PHE A 268 10.60 10.64 -12.90
CA PHE A 268 10.43 11.83 -12.05
C PHE A 268 11.71 12.67 -11.98
N PRO A 269 12.18 13.25 -13.10
CA PRO A 269 13.42 14.03 -13.14
C PRO A 269 13.38 15.30 -12.26
N GLU A 270 12.20 15.77 -11.87
CA GLU A 270 12.02 16.91 -10.97
C GLU A 270 12.24 16.55 -9.49
N SER A 271 12.23 15.26 -9.15
CA SER A 271 12.49 14.80 -7.78
C SER A 271 13.99 14.82 -7.48
N PRO A 272 14.45 15.47 -6.39
CA PRO A 272 15.82 15.36 -5.94
C PRO A 272 16.12 14.01 -5.24
N LEU A 273 15.08 13.29 -4.79
CA LEU A 273 15.20 12.09 -3.98
C LEU A 273 15.74 10.90 -4.79
N TYR A 274 15.15 10.62 -5.95
CA TYR A 274 15.49 9.41 -6.71
C TYR A 274 16.92 9.42 -7.29
N PRO A 275 17.43 10.54 -7.86
CA PRO A 275 18.84 10.63 -8.26
C PRO A 275 19.80 10.40 -7.09
N ALA A 276 19.48 10.92 -5.89
CA ALA A 276 20.30 10.73 -4.70
C ALA A 276 20.34 9.27 -4.26
N GLU A 277 19.18 8.62 -4.18
CA GLU A 277 19.08 7.20 -3.84
C GLU A 277 19.72 6.30 -4.89
N TYR A 278 19.62 6.66 -6.18
CA TYR A 278 20.32 5.98 -7.26
C TYR A 278 21.85 6.12 -7.13
N ALA A 279 22.36 7.32 -6.83
CA ALA A 279 23.78 7.53 -6.58
C ALA A 279 24.29 6.68 -5.41
N LYS A 280 23.56 6.63 -4.30
CA LYS A 280 23.85 5.74 -3.16
C LYS A 280 23.88 4.27 -3.57
N ALA A 281 22.91 3.81 -4.37
CA ALA A 281 22.86 2.43 -4.86
C ALA A 281 24.01 2.07 -5.82
N MET A 282 24.60 3.08 -6.47
CA MET A 282 25.79 2.94 -7.32
C MET A 282 27.12 3.12 -6.57
N GLY A 283 27.09 3.46 -5.27
CA GLY A 283 28.29 3.79 -4.49
C GLY A 283 28.97 5.09 -4.94
N ARG A 284 28.21 6.02 -5.53
CA ARG A 284 28.70 7.31 -6.02
C ARG A 284 28.56 8.39 -4.95
N PRO A 285 29.37 9.47 -5.01
CA PRO A 285 29.15 10.64 -4.17
C PRO A 285 27.75 11.20 -4.37
N ILE A 286 27.10 11.64 -3.29
CA ILE A 286 25.80 12.31 -3.33
C ILE A 286 26.06 13.79 -3.65
N PRO A 287 25.47 14.37 -4.71
CA PRO A 287 25.60 15.79 -5.00
C PRO A 287 25.08 16.67 -3.85
N ALA A 288 25.82 17.74 -3.53
CA ALA A 288 25.55 18.60 -2.37
C ALA A 288 24.18 19.32 -2.40
N SER A 289 23.54 19.43 -3.56
CA SER A 289 22.21 20.03 -3.73
C SER A 289 21.05 19.06 -3.43
N MET A 290 21.32 17.83 -2.99
CA MET A 290 20.33 16.75 -2.83
C MET A 290 20.09 16.36 -1.37
N HIS A 291 20.28 17.28 -0.43
CA HIS A 291 19.82 17.08 0.95
C HIS A 291 18.40 17.64 1.10
N PRO A 292 17.45 16.87 1.64
CA PRO A 292 16.12 17.37 1.98
C PRO A 292 16.19 18.50 3.02
#